data_AF-A0A699KIJ4-F1
#
_entry.id   AF-A0A699KIJ4-F1
#
_cell.length_a   1.000
_cell.length_b   1.000
_cell.length_c   1.000
_cell.angle_alpha   90.00
_cell.angle_beta   90.00
_cell.angle_gamma   90.00
#
_symmetry.space_group_name_H-M   'P 1'
#
loop_
_entity.id
_entity.type
_entity.pdbx_description
1 polymer ?
#
loop_
_entity_poly.entity_id
_entity_poly.type
_entity_poly.pdbx_seq_one_letter_code
_entity_poly.pdbx_strand_id
1 'polypeptide(L)' 'MMERVLGPLPSHMSKKADRHAEKYARKGRLDWPEGAASRESIKAVLKLPRLQ' A
#
# COMPACT_ATOMS: atom_id res chain seq x y z
N MET A 1 -5.15 3.93 -4.75
CA MET A 1 -3.97 4.33 -5.56
C MET A 1 -3.01 3.15 -5.71
N MET A 2 -2.24 2.73 -4.70
CA MET A 2 -1.40 1.52 -4.83
C MET A 2 -2.16 0.25 -5.21
N GLU A 3 -3.40 0.08 -4.76
CA GLU A 3 -4.27 -1.04 -5.18
C GLU A 3 -4.58 -1.04 -6.69
N ARG A 4 -4.44 0.09 -7.39
CA ARG A 4 -4.54 0.15 -8.87
C ARG A 4 -3.28 -0.38 -9.56
N VAL A 5 -2.14 -0.39 -8.86
CA VAL A 5 -0.86 -0.92 -9.36
C VAL A 5 -0.74 -2.41 -9.04
N LEU A 6 -1.03 -2.78 -7.80
CA LEU A 6 -0.84 -4.14 -7.27
C LEU A 6 -2.09 -5.02 -7.39
N GLY A 7 -3.26 -4.42 -7.65
CA GLY A 7 -4.55 -5.09 -7.49
C GLY A 7 -5.06 -5.04 -6.03
N PRO A 8 -6.26 -5.58 -5.77
CA PRO A 8 -6.82 -5.66 -4.43
C PRO A 8 -5.92 -6.48 -3.52
N LEU A 9 -5.67 -5.98 -2.30
CA LEU A 9 -4.85 -6.69 -1.33
C LEU A 9 -5.57 -7.97 -0.90
N PRO A 10 -4.99 -9.18 -1.08
CA PRO A 10 -5.65 -10.41 -0.71
C PRO A 10 -5.89 -10.48 0.80
N SER A 11 -7.11 -10.84 1.22
CA SER A 11 -7.52 -10.88 2.63
C SER A 11 -6.64 -11.81 3.49
N HIS A 12 -6.09 -12.88 2.90
CA HIS A 12 -5.18 -13.80 3.60
C HIS A 12 -3.80 -13.17 3.88
N MET A 13 -3.34 -12.22 3.06
CA MET A 13 -2.08 -11.50 3.30
C MET A 13 -2.25 -10.50 4.44
N SER A 14 -3.39 -9.80 4.50
CA SER A 14 -3.70 -8.90 5.62
C SER A 14 -3.83 -9.67 6.94
N LYS A 15 -4.46 -10.85 6.94
CA LYS A 15 -4.61 -11.69 8.15
C LYS A 15 -3.30 -12.30 8.63
N LYS A 16 -2.35 -12.55 7.72
CA LYS A 16 -1.01 -13.10 8.03
C LYS A 16 0.05 -12.00 8.14
N ALA A 17 -0.33 -10.74 8.01
CA ALA A 17 0.60 -9.63 8.10
C ALA A 17 1.18 -9.61 9.51
N ASP A 18 2.50 -9.54 9.59
CA ASP A 18 3.18 -9.34 10.87
C ASP A 18 2.71 -8.02 11.50
N ARG A 19 2.75 -7.91 12.83
CA ARG A 19 2.34 -6.71 13.57
C ARG A 19 3.06 -5.45 13.09
N HIS A 20 4.31 -5.57 12.61
CA HIS A 20 5.06 -4.46 12.03
C HIS A 20 4.49 -3.97 10.68
N ALA A 21 3.75 -4.82 9.97
CA ALA A 21 3.11 -4.51 8.70
C ALA A 21 1.71 -3.90 8.86
N GLU A 22 1.09 -3.97 10.05
CA GLU A 22 -0.19 -3.30 10.36
C GLU A 22 -0.13 -1.79 10.08
N LYS A 23 1.03 -1.15 10.26
CA LYS A 23 1.22 0.28 9.96
C LYS A 23 1.06 0.62 8.47
N TYR A 24 1.15 -0.36 7.58
CA TYR A 24 0.98 -0.18 6.13
C TYR A 24 -0.45 -0.50 5.67
N ALA A 25 -1.33 -0.98 6.56
CA ALA A 25 -2.68 -1.38 6.21
C ALA A 25 -3.72 -0.93 7.24
N ARG A 26 -4.74 -0.20 6.80
CA ARG A 26 -5.83 0.30 7.64
C ARG A 26 -7.18 -0.21 7.14
N LYS A 27 -7.96 -0.83 8.04
CA LYS A 27 -9.27 -1.42 7.73
C LYS A 27 -9.24 -2.39 6.54
N GLY A 28 -8.17 -3.19 6.42
CA GLY A 28 -8.01 -4.19 5.37
C GLY A 28 -7.63 -3.63 3.99
N ARG A 29 -7.26 -2.34 3.91
CA ARG A 29 -6.73 -1.69 2.70
C ARG A 29 -5.34 -1.14 2.99
N LEU A 30 -4.55 -0.90 1.94
CA LEU A 30 -3.27 -0.22 2.12
C LEU A 30 -3.48 1.20 2.69
N ASP A 31 -2.77 1.53 3.75
CA ASP A 31 -2.75 2.87 4.36
C ASP A 31 -1.85 3.76 3.50
N TRP A 32 -2.33 4.14 2.31
CA TRP A 32 -1.57 4.87 1.33
C TRP A 32 -2.28 6.16 0.93
N PRO A 33 -1.56 7.29 0.81
CA PRO A 33 -0.11 7.46 0.98
C PRO A 33 0.39 7.64 2.42
N GLU A 34 -0.51 7.79 3.40
CA GLU A 34 -0.18 8.22 4.77
C GLU A 34 0.75 7.25 5.51
N GLY A 35 0.61 5.94 5.28
CA GLY A 35 1.46 4.89 5.84
C GLY A 35 2.70 4.58 4.99
N ALA A 36 3.01 5.35 3.94
CA ALA A 36 4.20 5.13 3.12
C ALA A 36 5.49 5.26 3.95
N ALA A 37 6.47 4.39 3.69
CA ALA A 37 7.74 4.40 4.42
C ALA A 37 8.56 5.68 4.22
N SER A 38 8.40 6.37 3.09
CA SER A 38 9.07 7.64 2.80
C SER A 38 8.35 8.46 1.73
N ARG A 39 8.64 9.76 1.67
CA ARG A 39 8.17 10.65 0.62
C ARG A 39 8.69 10.26 -0.76
N GLU A 40 9.90 9.71 -0.81
CA GLU A 40 10.54 9.21 -2.03
C GLU A 40 9.74 8.02 -2.58
N SER A 41 9.24 7.14 -1.72
CA SER A 41 8.37 6.03 -2.10
C SER A 41 7.06 6.54 -2.72
N ILE A 42 6.47 7.60 -2.15
CA ILE A 42 5.28 8.26 -2.71
C ILE A 42 5.59 8.79 -4.12
N LYS A 43 6.67 9.55 -4.28
CA LYS A 43 7.08 10.09 -5.59
C LYS A 43 7.34 8.98 -6.61
N ALA A 44 7.96 7.88 -6.23
CA ALA A 44 8.23 6.76 -7.13
C ALA A 44 6.94 6.11 -7.62
N VAL A 45 5.97 5.88 -6.73
CA VAL A 45 4.67 5.31 -7.09
C VAL A 45 3.88 6.25 -8.00
N LEU A 46 3.88 7.55 -7.74
CA LEU A 46 3.19 8.53 -8.58
C LEU A 46 3.72 8.59 -10.03
N LYS A 47 4.93 8.09 -10.29
CA LYS A 47 5.50 8.00 -11.65
C LYS A 47 5.10 6.73 -12.40
N LEU A 48 4.37 5.80 -11.77
CA LEU A 48 3.98 4.56 -12.42
C LEU A 48 2.92 4.81 -13.50
N PRO A 49 3.07 4.27 -14.72
CA PRO A 49 2.14 4.53 -15.83
C PRO A 49 0.69 4.16 -15.54
N ARG A 50 0.45 3.16 -14.68
CA ARG A 50 -0.90 2.71 -14.29
C ARG A 50 -1.62 3.66 -13.32
N LEU A 51 -0.93 4.69 -12.85
CA LEU A 51 -1.44 5.72 -11.95
C LEU A 51 -1.57 7.09 -12.60
N GLN A 52 -1.07 7.25 -13.82
CA GLN A 52 -1.31 8.42 -14.66
C GLN A 52 -2.68 8.35 -15.35
#